data_AF-A0A953ZFI0-F1
#
_entry.id   AF-A0A953ZFI0-F1
#
_cell.length_a   1.000
_cell.length_b   1.000
_cell.length_c   1.000
_cell.angle_alpha   90.00
_cell.angle_beta   90.00
_cell.angle_gamma   90.00
#
_symmetry.space_group_name_H-M   'P 1'
#
loop_
_entity.id
_entity.type
_entity.pdbx_description
1 polymer ?
#
loop_
_entity_poly.entity_id
_entity_poly.type
_entity_poly.pdbx_seq_one_letter_code
_entity_poly.pdbx_strand_id
1 'polypeptide(L)'
;EGCPRMFIAFMEKGDSKHLPIALASMAAKYMRELTMHQFNAWFHTYDAGIKPTAGYYQDGKRWLHDTSDLRRKIGVTDEKLLRKK
;
A
#
# COMPACT_ATOMS: atom_id res chain seq x y z
N GLU A 1 -29.56 -1.63 -32.51
CA GLU A 1 -29.05 -0.92 -31.32
C GLU A 1 -27.53 -1.00 -31.32
N GLY A 2 -26.84 0.14 -31.19
CA GLY A 2 -25.39 0.21 -31.38
C GLY A 2 -24.62 -0.01 -30.08
N CYS A 3 -23.64 -0.93 -30.09
CA CYS A 3 -22.71 -1.11 -28.98
C CYS A 3 -21.99 0.23 -28.67
N PRO A 4 -21.97 0.71 -27.41
CA PRO A 4 -21.27 1.94 -27.08
C PRO A 4 -19.79 1.80 -27.40
N ARG A 5 -19.24 2.72 -28.19
CA ARG A 5 -17.81 2.74 -28.51
C ARG A 5 -17.03 3.24 -27.29
N MET A 6 -16.19 2.38 -26.74
CA MET A 6 -15.25 2.72 -25.66
C MET A 6 -13.88 3.06 -26.25
N PHE A 7 -13.28 4.16 -25.78
CA PHE A 7 -11.90 4.52 -26.07
C PHE A 7 -11.05 4.35 -24.83
N ILE A 8 -9.92 3.65 -24.96
CA ILE A 8 -8.94 3.43 -23.89
C ILE A 8 -7.62 4.04 -24.32
N ALA A 9 -7.01 4.83 -23.44
CA ALA A 9 -5.67 5.35 -23.63
C ALA A 9 -4.86 5.27 -22.34
N PHE A 10 -3.55 5.09 -22.49
CA PHE A 10 -2.57 5.17 -21.41
C PHE A 10 -1.81 6.48 -21.55
N MET A 11 -1.74 7.24 -20.46
CA MET A 11 -1.14 8.57 -20.47
C MET A 11 -0.21 8.75 -19.28
N GLU A 12 1.05 9.08 -19.56
CA GLU A 12 1.99 9.50 -18.53
C GLU A 12 1.53 10.83 -17.92
N LYS A 13 1.52 10.91 -16.58
CA LYS A 13 1.09 12.08 -15.81
C LYS A 13 -0.33 12.55 -16.15
N GLY A 14 -1.24 11.61 -16.45
CA GLY A 14 -2.63 11.92 -16.79
C GLY A 14 -3.41 12.64 -15.68
N ASP A 15 -2.98 12.49 -14.42
CA ASP A 15 -3.51 13.23 -13.27
C ASP A 15 -3.28 14.74 -13.34
N SER A 16 -2.23 15.20 -14.04
CA SER A 16 -2.02 16.63 -14.31
C SER A 16 -2.90 17.19 -15.44
N LYS A 17 -3.58 16.31 -16.19
CA LYS A 17 -4.27 16.67 -17.45
C LYS A 17 -5.76 16.42 -17.42
N HIS A 18 -6.24 15.46 -16.61
CA HIS A 18 -7.64 15.07 -16.56
C HIS A 18 -8.13 14.92 -15.11
N LEU A 19 -9.16 15.69 -14.76
CA LEU A 19 -9.76 15.68 -13.42
C LEU A 19 -10.17 14.27 -12.93
N PRO A 20 -10.81 13.40 -13.74
CA PRO A 20 -11.16 12.06 -13.28
C PRO A 20 -9.93 11.22 -12.90
N ILE A 21 -8.82 11.36 -13.62
CA ILE A 21 -7.56 10.67 -13.32
C ILE A 21 -6.96 11.24 -12.03
N ALA A 22 -6.96 12.57 -11.87
CA ALA A 22 -6.49 13.24 -10.66
C ALA A 22 -7.26 12.75 -9.42
N LEU A 23 -8.59 12.73 -9.48
CA LEU A 23 -9.45 12.31 -8.39
C LEU A 23 -9.23 10.84 -8.02
N ALA A 24 -9.17 9.95 -9.02
CA ALA A 24 -8.87 8.54 -8.79
C ALA A 24 -7.48 8.35 -8.13
N SER A 25 -6.49 9.12 -8.57
CA SER A 25 -5.14 9.10 -8.02
C SER A 25 -5.10 9.57 -6.56
N MET A 26 -5.81 10.66 -6.23
CA MET A 26 -5.94 11.15 -4.86
C MET A 26 -6.64 10.13 -3.95
N ALA A 27 -7.76 9.57 -4.40
CA ALA A 27 -8.49 8.55 -3.65
C ALA A 27 -7.63 7.31 -3.38
N ALA A 28 -6.93 6.81 -4.39
CA ALA A 28 -6.03 5.67 -4.25
C ALA A 28 -4.90 5.94 -3.24
N LYS A 29 -4.26 7.11 -3.32
CA LYS A 29 -3.21 7.52 -2.36
C LYS A 29 -3.76 7.63 -0.95
N TYR A 30 -4.91 8.26 -0.78
CA TYR A 30 -5.55 8.40 0.52
C TYR A 30 -5.89 7.04 1.15
N MET A 31 -6.51 6.13 0.38
CA MET A 31 -6.79 4.77 0.85
C MET A 31 -5.52 4.00 1.21
N ARG A 32 -4.43 4.19 0.46
CA ARG A 32 -3.13 3.57 0.76
C ARG A 32 -2.59 4.07 2.10
N GLU A 33 -2.61 5.37 2.36
CA GLU A 33 -2.15 5.92 3.64
C GLU A 33 -3.01 5.43 4.81
N LEU A 34 -4.35 5.44 4.68
CA LEU A 34 -5.24 4.89 5.71
C LEU A 34 -4.96 3.42 6.01
N THR A 35 -4.72 2.62 4.97
CA THR A 35 -4.40 1.20 5.12
C THR A 35 -3.04 1.01 5.80
N MET A 36 -2.05 1.84 5.47
CA MET A 36 -0.74 1.81 6.15
C MET A 36 -0.85 2.22 7.63
N HIS A 37 -1.68 3.21 7.96
CA HIS A 37 -1.95 3.57 9.34
C HIS A 37 -2.55 2.40 10.12
N GLN A 38 -3.58 1.75 9.57
CA GLN A 38 -4.23 0.64 10.25
C GLN A 38 -3.34 -0.62 10.30
N PHE A 39 -2.50 -0.84 9.28
CA PHE A 39 -1.48 -1.87 9.30
C PHE A 39 -0.53 -1.69 10.50
N ASN A 40 0.04 -0.49 10.66
CA ASN A 40 0.92 -0.20 11.80
C ASN A 40 0.18 -0.30 13.14
N ALA A 41 -1.05 0.21 13.22
CA ALA A 41 -1.87 0.13 14.42
C ALA A 41 -2.11 -1.32 14.85
N TRP A 42 -2.38 -2.22 13.91
CA TRP A 42 -2.55 -3.64 14.19
C TRP A 42 -1.28 -4.28 14.78
N PHE A 43 -0.10 -4.01 14.21
CA PHE A 43 1.17 -4.51 14.77
C PHE A 43 1.48 -3.92 16.15
N HIS A 44 1.13 -2.66 16.39
CA HIS A 44 1.27 -2.03 17.70
C HIS A 44 0.41 -2.67 18.79
N THR A 45 -0.66 -3.40 18.44
CA THR A 45 -1.42 -4.18 19.44
C THR A 45 -0.60 -5.34 20.04
N TYR A 46 0.46 -5.77 19.36
CA TYR A 46 1.37 -6.82 19.83
C TYR A 46 2.68 -6.28 20.39
N ASP A 47 3.22 -5.20 19.82
CA ASP A 47 4.42 -4.53 20.32
C ASP A 47 4.38 -3.02 20.01
N ALA A 48 4.19 -2.22 21.07
CA ALA A 48 4.16 -0.77 21.00
C ALA A 48 5.52 -0.14 20.63
N GLY A 49 6.63 -0.87 20.78
CA GLY A 49 7.99 -0.39 20.51
C GLY A 49 8.40 -0.44 19.04
N ILE A 50 7.60 -1.07 18.18
CA ILE A 50 7.90 -1.17 16.74
C ILE A 50 7.82 0.21 16.10
N LYS A 51 8.90 0.63 15.45
CA LYS A 51 8.88 1.86 14.64
C LYS A 51 8.00 1.65 13.39
N PRO A 52 6.95 2.46 13.16
CA PRO A 52 6.04 2.33 12.01
C PRO A 52 6.74 2.35 10.66
N THR A 53 6.09 1.80 9.63
CA THR A 53 6.55 1.84 8.23
C THR A 53 5.55 2.54 7.31
N ALA A 54 6.07 3.23 6.29
CA ALA A 54 5.32 3.75 5.15
C ALA A 54 5.28 2.75 3.97
N GLY A 55 5.92 1.58 4.10
CA GLY A 55 5.93 0.52 3.09
C GLY A 55 6.80 0.81 1.86
N TYR A 56 7.61 1.87 1.87
CA TYR A 56 8.61 2.13 0.83
C TYR A 56 9.76 1.13 0.91
N TYR A 57 10.46 0.86 -0.19
CA TYR A 57 11.42 -0.24 -0.26
C TYR A 57 12.47 -0.26 0.87
N GLN A 58 13.14 0.86 1.14
CA GLN A 58 14.17 0.92 2.19
C GLN A 58 13.56 0.83 3.60
N ASP A 59 12.52 1.63 3.86
CA ASP A 59 11.84 1.65 5.15
C ASP A 59 11.11 0.34 5.48
N GLY A 60 10.48 -0.28 4.48
CA GLY A 60 9.81 -1.56 4.59
C GLY A 60 10.80 -2.70 4.84
N LYS A 61 11.98 -2.68 4.21
CA LYS A 61 13.05 -3.64 4.54
C LYS A 61 13.50 -3.55 5.98
N ARG A 62 13.72 -2.31 6.48
CA ARG A 62 14.00 -2.07 7.89
C ARG A 62 12.89 -2.66 8.76
N TRP A 63 11.64 -2.32 8.47
CA TRP A 63 10.50 -2.80 9.25
C TRP A 63 10.36 -4.32 9.25
N LEU A 64 10.61 -5.00 8.11
CA LEU A 64 10.57 -6.46 8.02
C LEU A 64 11.64 -7.14 8.87
N HIS A 65 12.81 -6.52 8.95
CA HIS A 65 13.91 -6.95 9.82
C HIS A 65 13.53 -6.76 11.29
N ASP A 66 13.13 -5.54 11.67
CA ASP A 66 12.79 -5.17 13.05
C ASP A 66 11.62 -5.99 13.61
N THR A 67 10.66 -6.38 12.76
CA THR A 67 9.47 -7.15 13.16
C THR A 67 9.61 -8.65 12.97
N SER A 68 10.76 -9.15 12.52
CA SER A 68 10.94 -10.57 12.14
C SER A 68 10.58 -11.54 13.27
N ASP A 69 11.06 -11.28 14.49
CA ASP A 69 10.77 -12.11 15.65
C ASP A 69 9.30 -12.03 16.08
N LEU A 70 8.72 -10.82 16.07
CA LEU A 70 7.29 -10.66 16.37
C LEU A 70 6.45 -11.44 15.35
N ARG A 71 6.70 -11.25 14.05
CA ARG A 71 5.95 -11.88 12.97
C ARG A 71 6.00 -13.40 13.06
N ARG A 72 7.15 -13.97 13.45
CA ARG A 72 7.29 -15.40 13.73
C ARG A 72 6.40 -15.84 14.90
N LYS A 73 6.36 -15.08 16.00
CA LYS A 73 5.51 -15.38 17.17
C LYS A 73 4.01 -15.34 16.86
N ILE A 74 3.58 -14.40 16.02
CA ILE A 74 2.15 -14.22 15.68
C ILE A 74 1.73 -14.94 14.39
N GLY A 75 2.61 -15.72 13.76
CA GLY A 75 2.28 -16.52 12.58
C GLY A 75 2.05 -15.73 11.28
N VAL A 76 2.66 -14.55 11.15
CA VAL A 76 2.61 -13.74 9.91
C VAL A 76 3.83 -14.06 9.04
N THR A 77 3.60 -14.73 7.92
CA THR A 77 4.66 -15.10 6.98
C THR A 77 4.98 -13.97 6.00
N ASP A 78 6.18 -14.00 5.41
CA ASP A 78 6.63 -12.99 4.44
C ASP A 78 5.73 -12.95 3.20
N GLU A 79 5.17 -14.08 2.76
CA GLU A 79 4.31 -14.14 1.57
C GLU A 79 2.99 -13.36 1.74
N LYS A 80 2.53 -13.16 2.98
CA LYS A 80 1.35 -12.33 3.26
C LYS A 80 1.63 -10.84 3.10
N LEU A 81 2.90 -10.44 3.17
CA LEU A 81 3.32 -9.03 3.18
C LEU A 81 4.04 -8.61 1.89
N LEU A 82 4.76 -9.55 1.27
CA LEU A 82 5.64 -9.28 0.14
C LEU A 82 5.05 -9.84 -1.16
N ARG A 83 4.94 -8.95 -2.16
CA ARG A 83 4.62 -9.37 -3.52
C ARG A 83 5.84 -10.08 -4.12
N LYS A 84 5.71 -11.37 -4.43
CA LYS A 84 6.71 -12.09 -5.24
C LYS A 84 6.77 -11.48 -6.64
N LYS A 85 7.99 -11.43 -7.20
CA LYS A 85 8.17 -11.11 -8.62
C LYS A 85 7.74 -12.27 -9.49
#